data_AF-A0A9R0DI47-F1
#
_entry.id   AF-A0A9R0DI47-F1
#
_cell.length_a   1.000
_cell.length_b   1.000
_cell.length_c   1.000
_cell.angle_alpha   90.00
_cell.angle_beta   90.00
_cell.angle_gamma   90.00
#
_symmetry.space_group_name_H-M   'P 1'
#
loop_
_entity.id
_entity.type
_entity.pdbx_description
1 polymer ?
#
loop_
_entity_poly.entity_id
_entity_poly.type
_entity_poly.pdbx_seq_one_letter_code
_entity_poly.pdbx_strand_id
1 'polypeptide(L)'
;METISTPELQNWMGSIEQSLNEVCSITTEGKLNSEQKLRVSNLCRKVGHNVAQLAVQYQSLKQKAVQTHYYLQALNEKQDLTEKLATEIKTVIKESCTKPISESTSFADMVKKGSNSFVRPVQHSAVAIYPSDNSKTSDETRNLVQKIVCPEEMKLKVRGVRKVRNGGVIISTETKDDLEKLKQTVQHANSGLTVDEPQKRKPRIIIIGVPSSMAESEVYSCIFEQNMVDKVPSMTRDTFLSSIKLSHKSGRRDSDHHNLILEVSAVIRKALITQDRVFINWTSCPVRDFTLVTRCYNCQQYGHAAKSCKNTAPVCGHCSEEGHSIKECTKKNDSPKCATCLRFKNQVTIKPEISIARLG
;
A
#
# COMPACT_ATOMS: atom_id res chain seq x y z
N MET A 1 -4.60 -48.93 -8.85
CA MET A 1 -3.19 -49.26 -9.15
C MET A 1 -3.01 -50.71 -8.76
N GLU A 2 -2.80 -51.61 -9.71
CA GLU A 2 -2.52 -53.02 -9.41
C GLU A 2 -1.11 -53.11 -8.81
N THR A 3 -1.01 -53.28 -7.49
CA THR A 3 0.27 -53.45 -6.80
C THR A 3 0.35 -54.85 -6.24
N ILE A 4 1.47 -55.53 -6.45
CA ILE A 4 1.78 -56.82 -5.85
C ILE A 4 1.67 -56.69 -4.32
N SER A 5 0.97 -57.64 -3.70
CA SER A 5 0.78 -57.65 -2.26
C SER A 5 2.10 -57.99 -1.54
N THR A 6 2.24 -57.53 -0.30
CA THR A 6 3.44 -57.85 0.50
C THR A 6 3.63 -59.36 0.70
N PRO A 7 2.56 -60.16 0.94
CA PRO A 7 2.67 -61.62 1.00
C PRO A 7 3.12 -62.27 -0.30
N GLU A 8 2.64 -61.80 -1.45
CA GLU A 8 3.08 -62.32 -2.76
C GLU A 8 4.56 -62.04 -3.03
N LEU A 9 5.03 -60.83 -2.69
CA LEU A 9 6.44 -60.47 -2.82
C LEU A 9 7.31 -61.36 -1.92
N GLN A 10 6.88 -61.62 -0.69
CA GLN A 10 7.57 -62.52 0.24
C GLN A 10 7.60 -63.95 -0.28
N ASN A 11 6.50 -64.43 -0.87
CA ASN A 11 6.46 -65.75 -1.50
C ASN A 11 7.47 -65.85 -2.66
N TRP A 12 7.55 -64.83 -3.52
CA TRP A 12 8.53 -64.80 -4.61
C TRP A 12 9.96 -64.81 -4.09
N MET A 13 10.25 -64.02 -3.05
CA MET A 13 11.57 -64.00 -2.41
C MET A 13 11.92 -65.38 -1.84
N GLY A 14 10.98 -66.03 -1.16
CA GLY A 14 11.15 -67.37 -0.61
C GLY A 14 11.40 -68.43 -1.67
N SER A 15 10.66 -68.40 -2.79
CA SER A 15 10.90 -69.30 -3.92
C SER A 15 12.29 -69.10 -4.55
N ILE A 16 12.73 -67.84 -4.72
CA ILE A 16 14.06 -67.54 -5.23
C ILE A 16 15.14 -68.04 -4.28
N GLU A 17 14.98 -67.81 -2.97
CA GLU A 17 15.93 -68.29 -1.96
C GLU A 17 16.01 -69.82 -1.93
N GLN A 18 14.87 -70.51 -2.05
CA GLN A 18 14.82 -71.96 -2.15
C GLN A 18 15.58 -72.47 -3.38
N SER A 19 15.37 -71.89 -4.56
CA SER A 19 16.11 -72.26 -5.77
C SER A 19 17.62 -71.98 -5.64
N LEU A 20 18.01 -70.86 -5.02
CA LEU A 20 19.43 -70.56 -4.79
C LEU A 20 20.10 -71.54 -3.82
N ASN A 21 19.35 -72.02 -2.81
CA ASN A 21 19.82 -73.03 -1.87
C ASN A 21 19.95 -74.40 -2.53
N GLU A 22 19.01 -74.78 -3.39
CA GLU A 22 19.07 -76.01 -4.17
C GLU A 22 20.29 -76.02 -5.11
N VAL A 23 20.56 -74.91 -5.81
CA VAL A 23 21.77 -74.73 -6.63
C VAL A 23 23.04 -74.89 -5.80
N CYS A 24 23.08 -74.32 -4.60
CA CYS A 24 24.21 -74.50 -3.68
C CYS A 24 24.38 -75.96 -3.26
N SER A 25 23.30 -76.68 -2.96
CA SER A 25 23.32 -78.10 -2.56
C SER A 25 23.85 -78.99 -3.68
N ILE A 26 23.31 -78.85 -4.90
CA ILE A 26 23.78 -79.60 -6.08
C ILE A 26 25.26 -79.34 -6.34
N THR A 27 25.70 -78.08 -6.17
CA THR A 27 27.10 -77.69 -6.35
C THR A 27 28.03 -78.34 -5.32
N THR A 28 27.56 -78.55 -4.08
CA THR A 28 28.35 -79.23 -3.04
C THR A 28 28.55 -80.72 -3.33
N GLU A 29 27.53 -81.40 -3.84
CA GLU A 29 27.55 -82.84 -4.16
C GLU A 29 28.25 -83.15 -5.50
N GLY A 30 28.36 -82.16 -6.39
CA GLY A 30 28.99 -82.30 -7.71
C GLY A 30 30.52 -82.43 -7.70
N LYS A 31 31.07 -82.95 -8.81
CA LYS A 31 32.52 -83.10 -9.10
C LYS A 31 33.22 -81.78 -9.49
N LEU A 32 32.88 -80.67 -8.83
CA LEU A 32 33.51 -79.36 -9.05
C LEU A 32 34.74 -79.19 -8.15
N ASN A 33 35.72 -78.40 -8.59
CA ASN A 33 36.85 -78.04 -7.72
C ASN A 33 36.45 -76.98 -6.66
N SER A 34 37.27 -76.82 -5.62
CA SER A 34 36.97 -75.94 -4.48
C SER A 34 36.74 -74.48 -4.88
N GLU A 35 37.48 -73.98 -5.88
CA GLU A 35 37.37 -72.61 -6.37
C GLU A 35 36.05 -72.37 -7.11
N GLN A 36 35.63 -73.31 -7.96
CA GLN A 36 34.36 -73.27 -8.68
C GLN A 36 33.16 -73.33 -7.71
N LYS A 37 33.22 -74.20 -6.69
CA LYS A 37 32.18 -74.29 -5.65
C LYS A 37 32.03 -72.97 -4.89
N LEU A 38 33.15 -72.35 -4.51
CA LEU A 38 33.16 -71.06 -3.83
C LEU A 38 32.58 -69.94 -4.70
N ARG A 39 32.93 -69.92 -6.00
CA ARG A 39 32.43 -68.92 -6.95
C ARG A 39 30.91 -68.98 -7.13
N VAL A 40 30.35 -70.18 -7.27
CA VAL A 40 28.89 -70.38 -7.38
C VAL A 40 28.19 -69.93 -6.10
N SER A 41 28.68 -70.33 -4.92
CA SER A 41 28.11 -69.90 -3.63
C SER A 41 28.11 -68.38 -3.47
N ASN A 42 29.19 -67.71 -3.85
CA ASN A 42 29.29 -66.25 -3.80
C ASN A 42 28.31 -65.57 -4.77
N LEU A 43 28.11 -66.13 -5.97
CA LEU A 43 27.12 -65.62 -6.92
C LEU A 43 25.69 -65.79 -6.38
N CYS A 44 25.35 -66.96 -5.82
CA CYS A 44 24.05 -67.19 -5.21
C CYS A 44 23.76 -66.19 -4.07
N ARG A 45 24.74 -65.94 -3.18
CA ARG A 45 24.62 -64.92 -2.13
C ARG A 45 24.43 -63.52 -2.69
N LYS A 46 25.17 -63.15 -3.75
CA LYS A 46 25.05 -61.85 -4.40
C LYS A 46 23.67 -61.65 -5.03
N VAL A 47 23.13 -62.68 -5.67
CA VAL A 47 21.77 -62.65 -6.23
C VAL A 47 20.74 -62.51 -5.11
N GLY A 48 20.85 -63.31 -4.04
CA GLY A 48 19.96 -63.19 -2.88
C GLY A 48 19.95 -61.80 -2.26
N HIS A 49 21.13 -61.21 -2.07
CA HIS A 49 21.27 -59.83 -1.57
C HIS A 49 20.58 -58.80 -2.48
N ASN A 50 20.81 -58.88 -3.79
CA ASN A 50 20.21 -57.94 -4.74
C ASN A 50 18.68 -58.07 -4.80
N VAL A 51 18.14 -59.29 -4.70
CA VAL A 51 16.70 -59.53 -4.67
C VAL A 51 16.08 -58.94 -3.39
N ALA A 52 16.72 -59.11 -2.24
CA ALA A 52 16.29 -58.49 -0.99
C ALA A 52 16.31 -56.95 -1.08
N GLN A 53 17.36 -56.37 -1.67
CA GLN A 53 17.47 -54.92 -1.86
C GLN A 53 16.37 -54.38 -2.79
N LEU A 54 16.07 -55.07 -3.89
CA LEU A 54 14.98 -54.72 -4.80
C LEU A 54 13.60 -54.78 -4.11
N ALA A 55 13.38 -55.78 -3.26
CA ALA A 55 12.14 -55.90 -2.49
C ALA A 55 11.92 -54.71 -1.54
N VAL A 56 12.97 -54.26 -0.85
CA VAL A 56 12.93 -53.07 0.02
C VAL A 56 12.63 -51.81 -0.79
N GLN A 57 13.27 -51.64 -1.96
CA GLN A 57 13.01 -50.50 -2.85
C GLN A 57 11.56 -50.50 -3.35
N TYR A 58 11.03 -51.67 -3.74
CA TYR A 58 9.64 -51.83 -4.15
C TYR A 58 8.67 -51.42 -3.03
N GLN A 59 8.90 -51.89 -1.80
CA GLN A 59 8.07 -51.53 -0.65
C GLN A 59 8.08 -50.01 -0.38
N SER A 60 9.24 -49.37 -0.46
CA SER A 60 9.36 -47.91 -0.31
C SER A 60 8.59 -47.16 -1.40
N LEU A 61 8.72 -47.58 -2.66
CA LEU A 61 7.99 -46.98 -3.78
C LEU A 61 6.48 -47.17 -3.64
N LYS A 62 6.04 -48.35 -3.22
CA LYS A 62 4.63 -48.66 -2.94
C LYS A 62 4.06 -47.71 -1.88
N GLN A 63 4.76 -47.47 -0.78
CA GLN A 63 4.33 -46.52 0.26
C GLN A 63 4.21 -45.09 -0.28
N LYS A 64 5.21 -44.62 -1.06
CA LYS A 64 5.17 -43.29 -1.68
C LYS A 64 4.01 -43.12 -2.66
N ALA A 65 3.68 -44.16 -3.43
CA ALA A 65 2.54 -44.15 -4.34
C ALA A 65 1.20 -44.02 -3.59
N VAL A 66 1.03 -44.79 -2.50
CA VAL A 66 -0.17 -44.71 -1.65
C VAL A 66 -0.31 -43.32 -1.02
N GLN A 67 0.78 -42.76 -0.49
CA GLN A 67 0.77 -41.42 0.10
C GLN A 67 0.41 -40.34 -0.93
N THR A 68 0.97 -40.42 -2.13
CA THR A 68 0.65 -39.50 -3.23
C THR A 68 -0.82 -39.58 -3.61
N HIS A 69 -1.36 -40.81 -3.69
CA HIS A 69 -2.77 -41.01 -4.00
C HIS A 69 -3.70 -40.38 -2.96
N TYR A 70 -3.40 -40.55 -1.68
CA TYR A 70 -4.15 -39.90 -0.60
C TYR A 70 -4.11 -38.36 -0.70
N TYR A 71 -2.94 -37.79 -1.01
CA TYR A 71 -2.80 -36.35 -1.16
C TYR A 71 -3.61 -35.81 -2.35
N LEU A 72 -3.62 -36.51 -3.47
CA LEU A 72 -4.44 -36.15 -4.63
C LEU A 72 -5.93 -36.22 -4.31
N GLN A 73 -6.37 -37.23 -3.58
CA GLN A 73 -7.76 -37.33 -3.14
C GLN A 73 -8.16 -36.13 -2.25
N ALA A 74 -7.33 -35.77 -1.27
CA ALA A 74 -7.58 -34.63 -0.40
C ALA A 74 -7.62 -33.29 -1.17
N LEU A 75 -6.84 -33.15 -2.25
CA LEU A 75 -6.91 -31.97 -3.12
C LEU A 75 -8.20 -31.93 -3.93
N ASN A 76 -8.64 -33.05 -4.49
CA ASN A 76 -9.91 -33.13 -5.22
C ASN A 76 -11.10 -32.80 -4.31
N GLU A 77 -11.12 -33.29 -3.07
CA GLU A 77 -12.17 -32.94 -2.11
C GLU A 77 -12.22 -31.43 -1.81
N LYS A 78 -11.05 -30.77 -1.70
CA LYS A 78 -10.99 -29.31 -1.53
C LYS A 78 -11.46 -28.56 -2.77
N GLN A 79 -11.17 -29.07 -3.96
CA GLN A 79 -11.65 -28.49 -5.21
C GLN A 79 -13.19 -28.56 -5.27
N ASP A 80 -13.77 -29.72 -4.99
CA ASP A 80 -15.23 -29.91 -4.95
C ASP A 80 -15.91 -28.98 -3.95
N LEU A 81 -15.33 -28.82 -2.75
CA LEU A 81 -15.84 -27.87 -1.75
C LEU A 81 -15.79 -26.42 -2.25
N THR A 82 -14.72 -26.05 -2.94
CA THR A 82 -14.56 -24.71 -3.51
C THR A 82 -15.58 -24.46 -4.61
N GLU A 83 -15.84 -25.45 -5.46
CA GLU A 83 -16.87 -25.37 -6.51
C GLU A 83 -18.28 -25.27 -5.91
N LYS A 84 -18.58 -26.04 -4.85
CA LYS A 84 -19.85 -25.93 -4.10
C LYS A 84 -20.02 -24.56 -3.44
N LEU A 85 -18.99 -24.05 -2.78
CA LEU A 85 -19.05 -22.72 -2.17
C LEU A 85 -19.23 -21.63 -3.25
N ALA A 86 -18.57 -21.77 -4.40
CA ALA A 86 -18.72 -20.82 -5.50
C ALA A 86 -20.13 -20.84 -6.11
N THR A 87 -20.79 -22.01 -6.18
CA THR A 87 -22.19 -22.09 -6.64
C THR A 87 -23.15 -21.51 -5.61
N GLU A 88 -22.95 -21.79 -4.31
CA GLU A 88 -23.73 -21.18 -3.21
C GLU A 88 -23.59 -19.66 -3.17
N ILE A 89 -22.39 -19.11 -3.36
CA ILE A 89 -22.20 -17.65 -3.44
C ILE A 89 -22.97 -17.08 -4.64
N LYS A 90 -22.95 -17.76 -5.80
CA LYS A 90 -23.69 -17.32 -7.00
C LYS A 90 -25.21 -17.37 -6.79
N THR A 91 -25.73 -18.35 -6.05
CA THR A 91 -27.16 -18.43 -5.74
C THR A 91 -27.58 -17.35 -4.75
N VAL A 92 -26.81 -17.14 -3.67
CA VAL A 92 -27.06 -16.08 -2.69
C VAL A 92 -27.04 -14.68 -3.34
N ILE A 93 -26.10 -14.42 -4.24
CA ILE A 93 -26.07 -13.14 -4.99
C ILE A 93 -27.34 -12.98 -5.85
N LYS A 94 -27.80 -14.04 -6.53
CA LYS A 94 -29.03 -13.98 -7.35
C LYS A 94 -30.28 -13.79 -6.50
N GLU A 95 -30.37 -14.44 -5.35
CA GLU A 95 -31.50 -14.31 -4.42
C GLU A 95 -31.54 -12.92 -3.77
N SER A 96 -30.38 -12.34 -3.45
CA SER A 96 -30.25 -10.98 -2.89
C SER A 96 -30.69 -9.85 -3.83
N CYS A 97 -30.88 -10.13 -5.13
CA CYS A 97 -31.37 -9.17 -6.12
C CYS A 97 -32.91 -9.10 -6.24
N THR A 98 -33.69 -9.92 -5.51
CA THR A 98 -35.14 -10.07 -5.81
C THR A 98 -36.13 -9.80 -4.67
N LYS A 99 -35.72 -9.36 -3.47
CA LYS A 99 -36.70 -8.91 -2.45
C LYS A 99 -36.23 -7.66 -1.70
N PRO A 100 -37.08 -6.62 -1.56
CA PRO A 100 -36.81 -5.51 -0.66
C PRO A 100 -37.19 -5.93 0.76
N ILE A 101 -36.37 -5.62 1.77
CA ILE A 101 -36.76 -5.06 3.08
C ILE A 101 -35.52 -4.94 3.99
N SER A 102 -35.64 -3.95 4.86
CA SER A 102 -34.72 -3.32 5.80
C SER A 102 -33.87 -4.23 6.70
N GLU A 103 -32.56 -3.97 6.69
CA GLU A 103 -31.67 -4.29 7.81
C GLU A 103 -30.73 -3.12 8.08
N SER A 104 -30.49 -2.88 9.36
CA SER A 104 -29.73 -1.76 9.93
C SER A 104 -28.35 -1.61 9.29
N THR A 105 -28.15 -0.49 8.58
CA THR A 105 -26.88 -0.17 7.94
C THR A 105 -25.82 0.19 8.97
N SER A 106 -24.70 -0.52 8.94
CA SER A 106 -23.46 -0.09 9.58
C SER A 106 -23.05 1.30 9.09
N PHE A 107 -22.38 2.09 9.93
CA PHE A 107 -21.83 3.40 9.55
C PHE A 107 -20.98 3.31 8.27
N ALA A 108 -20.19 2.24 8.12
CA ALA A 108 -19.38 2.01 6.93
C ALA A 108 -20.22 1.83 5.64
N ASP A 109 -21.42 1.27 5.75
CA ASP A 109 -22.32 1.06 4.62
C ASP A 109 -23.14 2.32 4.31
N MET A 110 -23.50 3.09 5.34
CA MET A 110 -24.07 4.44 5.21
C MET A 110 -23.13 5.40 4.45
N VAL A 111 -21.82 5.36 4.74
CA VAL A 111 -20.83 6.21 4.06
C VAL A 111 -20.64 5.83 2.59
N LYS A 112 -20.81 4.55 2.24
CA LYS A 112 -20.72 4.07 0.85
C LYS A 112 -22.02 4.29 0.07
N LYS A 113 -23.19 4.20 0.72
CA LYS A 113 -24.52 4.38 0.12
C LYS A 113 -24.93 5.85 -0.02
N GLY A 114 -24.32 6.76 0.74
CA GLY A 114 -24.48 8.17 0.48
C GLY A 114 -24.11 8.44 -0.97
N SER A 115 -25.08 8.83 -1.79
CA SER A 115 -24.76 9.53 -3.04
C SER A 115 -23.71 10.55 -2.64
N ASN A 116 -22.53 10.53 -3.25
CA ASN A 116 -21.59 11.62 -3.15
C ASN A 116 -22.26 12.84 -3.79
N SER A 117 -23.24 13.43 -3.12
CA SER A 117 -23.72 14.79 -3.31
C SER A 117 -22.74 15.76 -2.68
N PHE A 118 -21.47 15.36 -2.53
CA PHE A 118 -20.41 16.28 -2.86
C PHE A 118 -20.68 16.75 -4.28
N VAL A 119 -21.40 17.87 -4.38
CA VAL A 119 -21.37 18.72 -5.56
C VAL A 119 -19.90 19.01 -5.77
N ARG A 120 -19.23 18.17 -6.58
CA ARG A 120 -17.89 18.48 -7.02
C ARG A 120 -18.08 19.77 -7.80
N PRO A 121 -17.46 20.88 -7.36
CA PRO A 121 -17.52 22.10 -8.13
C PRO A 121 -17.13 21.73 -9.56
N VAL A 122 -17.92 22.19 -10.53
CA VAL A 122 -17.66 21.94 -11.95
C VAL A 122 -16.19 22.28 -12.21
N GLN A 123 -15.44 21.33 -12.77
CA GLN A 123 -14.01 21.50 -13.02
C GLN A 123 -13.86 22.53 -14.15
N HIS A 124 -13.72 23.82 -13.80
CA HIS A 124 -13.42 24.87 -14.77
C HIS A 124 -11.92 24.94 -15.01
N SER A 125 -11.56 25.30 -16.23
CA SER A 125 -10.17 25.57 -16.61
C SER A 125 -9.84 27.00 -16.16
N ALA A 126 -8.70 27.20 -15.52
CA ALA A 126 -8.34 28.51 -14.98
C ALA A 126 -6.89 28.86 -15.28
N VAL A 127 -6.62 30.13 -15.55
CA VAL A 127 -5.30 30.70 -15.76
C VAL A 127 -5.01 31.73 -14.68
N ALA A 128 -3.81 31.70 -14.11
CA ALA A 128 -3.31 32.77 -13.27
C ALA A 128 -2.43 33.71 -14.10
N ILE A 129 -2.67 35.01 -13.98
CA ILE A 129 -1.92 36.05 -14.66
C ILE A 129 -1.32 36.95 -13.58
N TYR A 130 -0.01 37.15 -13.64
CA TYR A 130 0.71 38.03 -12.73
C TYR A 130 1.43 39.13 -13.50
N PRO A 131 1.56 40.34 -12.92
CA PRO A 131 2.46 41.34 -13.47
C PRO A 131 3.91 40.84 -13.36
N SER A 132 4.74 41.13 -14.36
CA SER A 132 6.19 40.85 -14.29
C SER A 132 6.85 41.65 -13.18
N ASP A 133 6.31 42.83 -12.86
CA ASP A 133 6.74 43.66 -11.74
C ASP A 133 5.80 43.47 -10.54
N ASN A 134 6.35 43.08 -9.39
CA ASN A 134 5.61 42.86 -8.14
C ASN A 134 5.02 44.15 -7.51
N SER A 135 5.21 45.31 -8.12
CA SER A 135 4.70 46.60 -7.64
C SER A 135 3.23 46.84 -8.00
N LYS A 136 2.69 46.17 -9.02
CA LYS A 136 1.34 46.42 -9.53
C LYS A 136 0.27 45.76 -8.67
N THR A 137 -0.86 46.44 -8.49
CA THR A 137 -2.01 45.89 -7.75
C THR A 137 -2.83 44.93 -8.60
N SER A 138 -3.62 44.06 -7.97
CA SER A 138 -4.48 43.12 -8.70
C SER A 138 -5.57 43.81 -9.54
N ASP A 139 -5.94 45.04 -9.19
CA ASP A 139 -6.88 45.84 -9.95
C ASP A 139 -6.24 46.41 -11.22
N GLU A 140 -5.00 46.89 -11.14
CA GLU A 140 -4.23 47.32 -12.30
C GLU A 140 -4.01 46.18 -13.29
N THR A 141 -3.58 45.01 -12.79
CA THR A 141 -3.41 43.80 -13.60
C THR A 141 -4.71 43.39 -14.26
N ARG A 142 -5.85 43.44 -13.54
CA ARG A 142 -7.17 43.14 -14.10
C ARG A 142 -7.53 44.08 -15.23
N ASN A 143 -7.36 45.38 -15.02
CA ASN A 143 -7.66 46.39 -16.03
C ASN A 143 -6.78 46.22 -17.28
N LEU A 144 -5.51 45.86 -17.09
CA LEU A 144 -4.58 45.63 -18.19
C LEU A 144 -4.94 44.38 -18.98
N VAL A 145 -5.31 43.28 -18.31
CA VAL A 145 -5.81 42.07 -18.98
C VAL A 145 -7.12 42.33 -19.73
N GLN A 146 -8.05 43.10 -19.16
CA GLN A 146 -9.31 43.46 -19.82
C GLN A 146 -9.12 44.36 -21.04
N LYS A 147 -8.01 45.13 -21.12
CA LYS A 147 -7.65 45.90 -22.32
C LYS A 147 -7.06 45.04 -23.43
N ILE A 148 -6.35 43.96 -23.07
CA ILE A 148 -5.68 43.06 -24.02
C ILE A 148 -6.65 41.99 -24.54
N VAL A 149 -7.51 41.50 -23.67
CA VAL A 149 -8.39 40.36 -23.94
C VAL A 149 -9.80 40.89 -24.18
N CYS A 150 -10.25 40.85 -25.44
CA CYS A 150 -11.64 41.10 -25.83
C CYS A 150 -12.41 39.77 -25.92
N PRO A 151 -13.30 39.43 -24.95
CA PRO A 151 -13.96 38.13 -24.93
C PRO A 151 -14.97 37.94 -26.07
N GLU A 152 -15.59 39.03 -26.55
CA GLU A 152 -16.60 39.00 -27.61
C GLU A 152 -15.99 38.65 -28.96
N GLU A 153 -14.91 39.33 -29.34
CA GLU A 153 -14.17 39.07 -30.58
C GLU A 153 -13.57 37.67 -30.59
N MET A 154 -12.99 37.24 -29.47
CA MET A 154 -12.37 35.92 -29.33
C MET A 154 -13.36 34.79 -29.04
N LYS A 155 -14.65 35.10 -28.88
CA LYS A 155 -15.73 34.16 -28.51
C LYS A 155 -15.41 33.35 -27.24
N LEU A 156 -14.75 33.99 -26.26
CA LEU A 156 -14.32 33.36 -25.02
C LEU A 156 -15.47 33.26 -24.03
N LYS A 157 -15.70 32.06 -23.49
CA LYS A 157 -16.68 31.84 -22.41
C LYS A 157 -16.01 31.95 -21.05
N VAL A 158 -15.91 33.18 -20.54
CA VAL A 158 -15.32 33.47 -19.22
C VAL A 158 -16.38 33.28 -18.12
N ARG A 159 -16.11 32.39 -17.16
CA ARG A 159 -16.95 32.13 -15.99
C ARG A 159 -16.78 33.19 -14.91
N GLY A 160 -15.56 33.65 -14.70
CA GLY A 160 -15.27 34.59 -13.62
C GLY A 160 -13.81 35.00 -13.54
N VAL A 161 -13.60 36.13 -12.89
CA VAL A 161 -12.28 36.74 -12.67
C VAL A 161 -12.13 37.03 -11.18
N ARG A 162 -11.07 36.52 -10.56
CA ARG A 162 -10.80 36.70 -9.12
C ARG A 162 -9.39 37.24 -8.88
N LYS A 163 -9.25 38.10 -7.89
CA LYS A 163 -7.97 38.65 -7.45
C LYS A 163 -7.20 37.62 -6.62
N VAL A 164 -5.88 37.60 -6.74
CA VAL A 164 -4.98 36.81 -5.89
C VAL A 164 -3.87 37.67 -5.30
N ARG A 165 -3.07 37.10 -4.40
CA ARG A 165 -1.91 37.76 -3.82
C ARG A 165 -0.88 38.12 -4.90
N ASN A 166 0.05 39.00 -4.56
CA ASN A 166 1.13 39.46 -5.46
C ASN A 166 0.60 40.13 -6.74
N GLY A 167 -0.50 40.88 -6.63
CA GLY A 167 -1.05 41.63 -7.77
C GLY A 167 -1.65 40.75 -8.88
N GLY A 168 -1.78 39.43 -8.68
CA GLY A 168 -2.25 38.54 -9.72
C GLY A 168 -3.77 38.48 -9.87
N VAL A 169 -4.21 37.92 -10.99
CA VAL A 169 -5.61 37.72 -11.36
C VAL A 169 -5.78 36.29 -11.90
N ILE A 170 -6.79 35.57 -11.41
CA ILE A 170 -7.17 34.26 -11.95
C ILE A 170 -8.43 34.40 -12.80
N ILE A 171 -8.37 33.96 -14.04
CA ILE A 171 -9.48 33.93 -14.99
C ILE A 171 -9.91 32.48 -15.18
N SER A 172 -11.20 32.20 -14.98
CA SER A 172 -11.78 30.87 -15.20
C SER A 172 -12.60 30.85 -16.48
N THR A 173 -12.40 29.85 -17.33
CA THR A 173 -13.09 29.64 -18.60
C THR A 173 -13.94 28.36 -18.57
N GLU A 174 -14.93 28.28 -19.45
CA GLU A 174 -15.78 27.08 -19.56
C GLU A 174 -15.02 25.88 -20.15
N THR A 175 -14.21 26.12 -21.18
CA THR A 175 -13.48 25.07 -21.90
C THR A 175 -11.96 25.24 -21.78
N LYS A 176 -11.20 24.16 -22.04
CA LYS A 176 -9.74 24.20 -22.12
C LYS A 176 -9.26 24.98 -23.35
N ASP A 177 -9.97 24.89 -24.46
CA ASP A 177 -9.63 25.60 -25.70
C ASP A 177 -9.70 27.12 -25.51
N ASP A 178 -10.71 27.61 -24.78
CA ASP A 178 -10.83 29.03 -24.43
C ASP A 178 -9.67 29.48 -23.51
N LEU A 179 -9.20 28.59 -22.64
CA LEU A 179 -8.05 28.83 -21.78
C LEU A 179 -6.76 28.96 -22.60
N GLU A 180 -6.54 28.09 -23.57
CA GLU A 180 -5.36 28.12 -24.43
C GLU A 180 -5.31 29.38 -25.29
N LYS A 181 -6.44 29.78 -25.89
CA LYS A 181 -6.55 31.06 -26.62
C LYS A 181 -6.20 32.24 -25.73
N LEU A 182 -6.76 32.29 -24.52
CA LEU A 182 -6.46 33.36 -23.56
C LEU A 182 -4.98 33.38 -23.16
N LYS A 183 -4.37 32.21 -22.95
CA LYS A 183 -2.94 32.07 -22.65
C LYS A 183 -2.07 32.61 -23.79
N GLN A 184 -2.38 32.24 -25.03
CA GLN A 184 -1.66 32.71 -26.22
C GLN A 184 -1.78 34.23 -26.40
N THR A 185 -2.97 34.80 -26.27
CA THR A 185 -3.18 36.24 -26.43
C THR A 185 -2.40 37.04 -25.38
N VAL A 186 -2.43 36.62 -24.12
CA VAL A 186 -1.72 37.32 -23.04
C VAL A 186 -0.20 37.18 -23.20
N GLN A 187 0.29 36.03 -23.66
CA GLN A 187 1.72 35.83 -23.95
C GLN A 187 2.20 36.67 -25.15
N HIS A 188 1.42 36.73 -26.24
CA HIS A 188 1.79 37.50 -27.45
C HIS A 188 1.71 39.01 -27.25
N ALA A 189 0.88 39.48 -26.32
CA ALA A 189 0.72 40.91 -26.06
C ALA A 189 1.96 41.59 -25.46
N ASN A 190 3.01 40.84 -25.07
CA ASN A 190 4.29 41.35 -24.53
C ASN A 190 4.13 42.51 -23.53
N SER A 191 3.09 42.45 -22.70
CA SER A 191 2.62 43.57 -21.88
C SER A 191 3.21 43.59 -20.46
N GLY A 192 4.30 42.86 -20.24
CA GLY A 192 4.88 42.65 -18.92
C GLY A 192 3.95 41.86 -18.00
N LEU A 193 3.25 40.86 -18.54
CA LEU A 193 2.43 39.90 -17.83
C LEU A 193 3.01 38.49 -17.97
N THR A 194 3.01 37.75 -16.87
CA THR A 194 3.36 36.32 -16.84
C THR A 194 2.10 35.49 -16.66
N VAL A 195 2.06 34.35 -17.34
CA VAL A 195 0.92 33.43 -17.33
C VAL A 195 1.34 32.12 -16.69
N ASP A 196 0.63 31.72 -15.65
CA ASP A 196 0.87 30.48 -14.91
C ASP A 196 -0.41 29.65 -14.82
N GLU A 197 -0.26 28.34 -14.83
CA GLU A 197 -1.38 27.41 -14.67
C GLU A 197 -1.52 27.04 -13.19
N PRO A 198 -2.69 27.27 -12.58
CA PRO A 198 -2.95 26.91 -11.20
C PRO A 198 -2.88 25.38 -11.03
N GLN A 199 -1.74 24.89 -10.58
CA GLN A 199 -1.52 23.47 -10.33
C GLN A 199 -2.14 23.03 -8.99
N LYS A 200 -2.64 21.80 -8.97
CA LYS A 200 -3.02 21.15 -7.70
C LYS A 200 -1.77 20.96 -6.86
N ARG A 201 -1.85 21.28 -5.56
CA ARG A 201 -0.74 21.05 -4.64
C ARG A 201 -0.42 19.56 -4.63
N LYS A 202 0.84 19.22 -4.88
CA LYS A 202 1.31 17.85 -4.70
C LYS A 202 1.16 17.44 -3.23
N PRO A 203 0.78 16.20 -2.96
CA PRO A 203 0.70 15.71 -1.60
C PRO A 203 2.08 15.69 -0.93
N ARG A 204 2.06 15.79 0.39
CA ARG A 204 3.25 15.68 1.22
C ARG A 204 3.13 14.48 2.14
N ILE A 205 4.22 13.74 2.27
CA ILE A 205 4.38 12.63 3.20
C ILE A 205 5.49 12.97 4.20
N ILE A 206 5.42 12.40 5.39
CA ILE A 206 6.49 12.44 6.37
C ILE A 206 7.06 11.03 6.56
N ILE A 207 8.37 10.90 6.42
CA ILE A 207 9.12 9.69 6.77
C ILE A 207 9.83 9.97 8.09
N ILE A 208 9.53 9.16 9.11
CA ILE A 208 9.96 9.39 10.48
C ILE A 208 11.20 8.55 10.77
N GLY A 209 12.23 9.16 11.36
CA GLY A 209 13.42 8.45 11.84
C GLY A 209 14.44 8.09 10.75
N VAL A 210 14.60 8.94 9.73
CA VAL A 210 15.62 8.73 8.69
C VAL A 210 17.02 9.03 9.26
N PRO A 211 18.03 8.18 9.04
CA PRO A 211 19.40 8.43 9.50
C PRO A 211 19.98 9.77 9.00
N SER A 212 20.55 10.55 9.91
CA SER A 212 21.15 11.86 9.62
C SER A 212 22.46 11.80 8.83
N SER A 213 23.11 10.63 8.80
CA SER A 213 24.36 10.40 8.07
C SER A 213 24.18 10.28 6.55
N MET A 214 22.97 10.05 6.05
CA MET A 214 22.72 9.79 4.63
C MET A 214 22.48 11.08 3.83
N ALA A 215 23.01 11.13 2.62
CA ALA A 215 22.70 12.21 1.69
C ALA A 215 21.27 12.08 1.13
N GLU A 216 20.64 13.20 0.79
CA GLU A 216 19.25 13.21 0.30
C GLU A 216 19.06 12.41 -1.00
N SER A 217 20.05 12.48 -1.89
CA SER A 217 20.08 11.71 -3.13
C SER A 217 20.11 10.20 -2.87
N GLU A 218 20.92 9.76 -1.91
CA GLU A 218 21.02 8.35 -1.50
C GLU A 218 19.71 7.87 -0.89
N VAL A 219 19.08 8.69 -0.05
CA VAL A 219 17.77 8.38 0.52
C VAL A 219 16.74 8.17 -0.59
N TYR A 220 16.69 9.04 -1.61
CA TYR A 220 15.76 8.86 -2.72
C TYR A 220 16.03 7.59 -3.52
N SER A 221 17.30 7.27 -3.79
CA SER A 221 17.68 6.03 -4.45
C SER A 221 17.22 4.81 -3.66
N CYS A 222 17.44 4.78 -2.33
CA CYS A 222 16.96 3.70 -1.47
C CYS A 222 15.42 3.60 -1.48
N ILE A 223 14.70 4.72 -1.41
CA ILE A 223 13.23 4.71 -1.46
C ILE A 223 12.77 4.07 -2.77
N PHE A 224 13.38 4.44 -3.91
CA PHE A 224 13.03 3.86 -5.20
C PHE A 224 13.32 2.36 -5.25
N GLU A 225 14.58 1.98 -4.99
CA GLU A 225 15.09 0.62 -5.18
C GLU A 225 14.46 -0.39 -4.21
N GLN A 226 14.34 -0.04 -2.93
CA GLN A 226 13.85 -0.98 -1.90
C GLN A 226 12.32 -1.01 -1.77
N ASN A 227 11.60 -0.04 -2.34
CA ASN A 227 10.16 0.09 -2.08
C ASN A 227 9.30 0.24 -3.33
N MET A 228 9.82 0.81 -4.42
CA MET A 228 9.00 1.20 -5.58
C MET A 228 9.17 0.30 -6.80
N VAL A 229 10.37 -0.23 -7.05
CA VAL A 229 10.69 -1.00 -8.27
C VAL A 229 9.67 -2.14 -8.51
N ASP A 230 9.39 -2.95 -7.50
CA ASP A 230 8.48 -4.10 -7.64
C ASP A 230 6.99 -3.70 -7.65
N LYS A 231 6.65 -2.55 -7.06
CA LYS A 231 5.26 -2.13 -6.84
C LYS A 231 4.70 -1.27 -7.96
N VAL A 232 5.56 -0.53 -8.64
CA VAL A 232 5.17 0.37 -9.72
C VAL A 232 6.11 0.14 -10.92
N PRO A 233 5.96 -0.98 -11.65
CA PRO A 233 6.84 -1.31 -12.78
C PRO A 233 6.83 -0.25 -13.90
N SER A 234 5.77 0.54 -13.98
CA SER A 234 5.62 1.61 -14.97
C SER A 234 6.45 2.86 -14.66
N MET A 235 7.08 2.96 -13.49
CA MET A 235 7.81 4.16 -13.07
C MET A 235 9.32 3.93 -13.15
N THR A 236 9.98 4.66 -14.05
CA THR A 236 11.44 4.66 -14.15
C THR A 236 12.10 5.45 -13.02
N ARG A 237 13.38 5.17 -12.76
CA ARG A 237 14.17 5.87 -11.73
C ARG A 237 14.15 7.39 -11.95
N ASP A 238 14.34 7.86 -13.18
CA ASP A 238 14.38 9.30 -13.49
C ASP A 238 13.01 9.97 -13.31
N THR A 239 11.93 9.26 -13.65
CA THR A 239 10.56 9.72 -13.41
C THR A 239 10.27 9.81 -11.91
N PHE A 240 10.77 8.86 -11.13
CA PHE A 240 10.66 8.92 -9.68
C PHE A 240 11.43 10.11 -9.10
N LEU A 241 12.70 10.27 -9.47
CA LEU A 241 13.57 11.35 -8.95
C LEU A 241 13.05 12.74 -9.30
N SER A 242 12.45 12.93 -10.48
CA SER A 242 11.80 14.20 -10.85
C SER A 242 10.45 14.44 -10.16
N SER A 243 9.84 13.40 -9.58
CA SER A 243 8.54 13.48 -8.92
C SER A 243 8.59 13.46 -7.40
N ILE A 244 9.79 13.41 -6.81
CA ILE A 244 10.07 13.51 -5.37
C ILE A 244 10.89 14.76 -5.06
N LYS A 245 10.53 15.50 -4.01
CA LYS A 245 11.26 16.70 -3.58
C LYS A 245 11.23 16.86 -2.08
N LEU A 246 12.36 17.18 -1.45
CA LEU A 246 12.40 17.58 -0.05
C LEU A 246 11.65 18.90 0.14
N SER A 247 10.64 18.89 1.01
CA SER A 247 10.01 20.12 1.47
C SER A 247 10.79 20.75 2.61
N HIS A 248 11.02 20.01 3.69
CA HIS A 248 11.82 20.43 4.84
C HIS A 248 12.15 19.23 5.73
N LYS A 249 13.16 19.39 6.58
CA LYS A 249 13.49 18.44 7.66
C LYS A 249 12.81 18.89 8.95
N SER A 250 12.41 17.94 9.78
CA SER A 250 11.85 18.17 11.11
C SER A 250 12.48 17.21 12.12
N GLY A 251 12.41 17.54 13.41
CA GLY A 251 13.07 16.77 14.48
C GLY A 251 14.11 17.61 15.23
N ARG A 252 14.87 16.95 16.11
CA ARG A 252 15.96 17.58 16.86
C ARG A 252 17.16 17.77 15.95
N ARG A 253 17.84 18.91 16.06
CA ARG A 253 19.01 19.23 15.22
C ARG A 253 20.20 18.31 15.50
N ASP A 254 20.35 17.87 16.75
CA ASP A 254 21.51 17.09 17.22
C ASP A 254 21.20 15.59 17.36
N SER A 255 20.23 15.08 16.59
CA SER A 255 19.88 13.66 16.62
C SER A 255 20.44 12.92 15.42
N ASP A 256 20.88 11.69 15.65
CA ASP A 256 21.29 10.73 14.63
C ASP A 256 20.15 10.37 13.65
N HIS A 257 18.92 10.78 13.96
CA HIS A 257 17.76 10.62 13.11
C HIS A 257 16.99 11.93 12.95
N HIS A 258 16.46 12.16 11.76
CA HIS A 258 15.58 13.27 11.46
C HIS A 258 14.37 12.82 10.64
N ASN A 259 13.33 13.64 10.63
CA ASN A 259 12.13 13.38 9.85
C ASN A 259 12.23 14.12 8.52
N LEU A 260 11.89 13.44 7.42
CA LEU A 260 11.85 14.02 6.09
C LEU A 260 10.41 14.27 5.65
N ILE A 261 10.09 15.52 5.34
CA ILE A 261 8.81 15.87 4.72
C ILE A 261 9.06 15.97 3.22
N LEU A 262 8.48 15.04 2.46
CA LEU A 262 8.69 14.91 1.02
C LEU A 262 7.42 15.27 0.27
N GLU A 263 7.55 16.09 -0.76
CA GLU A 263 6.51 16.36 -1.74
C GLU A 263 6.62 15.35 -2.87
N VAL A 264 5.54 14.62 -3.15
CA VAL A 264 5.54 13.45 -4.04
C VAL A 264 4.35 13.45 -4.99
N SER A 265 4.39 12.64 -6.05
CA SER A 265 3.21 12.39 -6.89
C SER A 265 2.12 11.61 -6.13
N ALA A 266 0.87 11.68 -6.61
CA ALA A 266 -0.24 10.92 -6.01
C ALA A 266 -0.01 9.40 -6.05
N VAL A 267 0.67 8.90 -7.08
CA VAL A 267 1.02 7.48 -7.26
C VAL A 267 2.03 7.05 -6.19
N ILE A 268 3.13 7.80 -6.04
CA ILE A 268 4.16 7.53 -5.02
C ILE A 268 3.56 7.58 -3.62
N ARG A 269 2.77 8.63 -3.32
CA ARG A 269 2.08 8.74 -2.03
C ARG A 269 1.24 7.50 -1.75
N LYS A 270 0.39 7.08 -2.70
CA LYS A 270 -0.48 5.92 -2.51
C LYS A 270 0.34 4.65 -2.24
N ALA A 271 1.41 4.43 -2.99
CA ALA A 271 2.27 3.27 -2.83
C ALA A 271 2.96 3.25 -1.45
N LEU A 272 3.59 4.36 -1.03
CA LEU A 272 4.32 4.43 0.23
C LEU A 272 3.39 4.40 1.44
N ILE A 273 2.28 5.14 1.42
CA ILE A 273 1.32 5.16 2.55
C ILE A 273 0.68 3.79 2.74
N THR A 274 0.34 3.08 1.66
CA THR A 274 -0.23 1.71 1.76
C THR A 274 0.76 0.73 2.38
N GLN A 275 2.06 0.96 2.22
CA GLN A 275 3.12 0.14 2.81
C GLN A 275 3.30 0.40 4.32
N ASP A 276 2.80 1.52 4.84
CA ASP A 276 2.96 2.02 6.22
C ASP A 276 4.39 2.34 6.67
N ARG A 277 5.40 1.62 6.15
CA ARG A 277 6.82 1.80 6.45
C ARG A 277 7.65 1.78 5.17
N VAL A 278 8.67 2.63 5.11
CA VAL A 278 9.61 2.73 4.00
C VAL A 278 10.97 2.22 4.46
N PHE A 279 11.57 1.35 3.68
CA PHE A 279 12.90 0.83 3.93
C PHE A 279 13.92 1.77 3.31
N ILE A 280 14.90 2.18 4.12
CA ILE A 280 16.00 3.04 3.71
C ILE A 280 17.28 2.38 4.24
N ASN A 281 18.01 1.73 3.32
CA ASN A 281 19.17 0.92 3.65
C ASN A 281 18.80 -0.19 4.66
N TRP A 282 19.42 -0.21 5.84
CA TRP A 282 19.13 -1.15 6.93
C TRP A 282 18.05 -0.66 7.92
N THR A 283 17.39 0.47 7.63
CA THR A 283 16.42 1.10 8.53
C THR A 283 15.01 0.99 7.98
N SER A 284 14.04 0.69 8.85
CA SER A 284 12.61 0.72 8.51
C SER A 284 11.93 1.93 9.15
N CYS A 285 11.54 2.89 8.32
CA CYS A 285 11.03 4.20 8.75
C CYS A 285 9.51 4.28 8.54
N PRO A 286 8.70 4.61 9.56
CA PRO A 286 7.27 4.84 9.39
C PRO A 286 6.99 5.99 8.41
N VAL A 287 6.00 5.84 7.54
CA VAL A 287 5.55 6.87 6.60
C VAL A 287 4.09 7.24 6.83
N ARG A 288 3.80 8.54 6.90
CA ARG A 288 2.45 9.06 7.14
C ARG A 288 2.15 10.23 6.21
N ASP A 289 0.87 10.55 6.06
CA ASP A 289 0.49 11.80 5.39
C ASP A 289 0.94 12.99 6.21
N PHE A 290 1.61 13.93 5.56
CA PHE A 290 1.96 15.19 6.18
C PHE A 290 0.90 16.24 5.85
N THR A 291 -0.01 16.45 6.80
CA THR A 291 -1.01 17.51 6.72
C THR A 291 -0.74 18.57 7.77
N LEU A 292 -0.56 19.81 7.34
CA LEU A 292 -0.45 20.96 8.23
C LEU A 292 -1.85 21.40 8.65
N VAL A 293 -2.48 20.63 9.53
CA VAL A 293 -3.75 21.04 10.14
C VAL A 293 -3.45 21.87 11.37
N THR A 294 -3.66 23.19 11.29
CA THR A 294 -3.49 24.08 12.44
C THR A 294 -4.54 23.75 13.49
N ARG A 295 -4.11 23.18 14.63
CA ARG A 295 -4.94 23.02 15.83
C ARG A 295 -4.74 24.22 16.75
N CYS A 296 -5.84 24.82 17.17
CA CYS A 296 -5.86 25.88 18.17
C CYS A 296 -5.59 25.29 19.56
N TYR A 297 -4.50 25.70 20.21
CA TYR A 297 -4.19 25.23 21.58
C TYR A 297 -5.09 25.82 22.67
N ASN A 298 -5.92 26.81 22.34
CA ASN A 298 -6.90 27.37 23.26
C ASN A 298 -8.20 26.55 23.26
N CYS A 299 -8.87 26.39 22.11
CA CYS A 299 -10.16 25.68 22.04
C CYS A 299 -10.08 24.24 21.51
N GLN A 300 -8.87 23.74 21.22
CA GLN A 300 -8.58 22.42 20.62
C GLN A 300 -9.19 22.15 19.24
N GLN A 301 -9.84 23.15 18.61
CA GLN A 301 -10.42 23.03 17.27
C GLN A 301 -9.40 23.33 16.17
N TYR A 302 -9.71 22.91 14.95
CA TYR A 302 -8.85 23.13 13.78
C TYR A 302 -9.17 24.43 13.02
N GLY A 303 -8.23 24.88 12.18
CA GLY A 303 -8.43 25.98 11.22
C GLY A 303 -7.96 27.35 11.69
N HIS A 304 -7.50 27.50 12.93
CA HIS A 304 -6.93 28.74 13.45
C HIS A 304 -5.91 28.48 14.55
N ALA A 305 -5.03 29.47 14.80
CA ALA A 305 -4.06 29.42 15.89
C ALA A 305 -4.68 30.02 17.18
N ALA A 306 -4.09 29.71 18.34
CA ALA A 306 -4.57 30.24 19.62
C ALA A 306 -4.63 31.78 19.64
N LYS A 307 -3.68 32.46 18.97
CA LYS A 307 -3.63 33.93 18.86
C LYS A 307 -4.84 34.56 18.16
N SER A 308 -5.51 33.82 17.28
CA SER A 308 -6.71 34.26 16.55
C SER A 308 -7.98 33.56 17.04
N CYS A 309 -7.91 32.91 18.20
CA CYS A 309 -9.05 32.22 18.78
C CYS A 309 -10.04 33.22 19.38
N LYS A 310 -11.33 33.01 19.10
CA LYS A 310 -12.42 33.81 19.66
C LYS A 310 -12.99 33.23 20.97
N ASN A 311 -12.61 32.01 21.35
CA ASN A 311 -13.04 31.42 22.61
C ASN A 311 -12.32 32.12 23.77
N THR A 312 -13.10 32.50 24.78
CA THR A 312 -12.62 33.16 26.00
C THR A 312 -12.06 32.15 27.01
N ALA A 313 -12.73 30.99 27.16
CA ALA A 313 -12.27 29.92 28.04
C ALA A 313 -11.37 28.92 27.29
N PRO A 314 -10.23 28.51 27.88
CA PRO A 314 -9.41 27.45 27.35
C PRO A 314 -10.10 26.09 27.52
N VAL A 315 -9.88 25.20 26.55
CA VAL A 315 -10.34 23.82 26.56
C VAL A 315 -9.13 22.91 26.74
N CYS A 316 -9.20 22.03 27.72
CA CYS A 316 -8.11 21.12 28.04
C CYS A 316 -7.89 20.08 26.94
N GLY A 317 -6.65 19.95 26.46
CA GLY A 317 -6.28 18.98 25.43
C GLY A 317 -6.27 17.52 25.88
N HIS A 318 -6.47 17.24 27.17
CA HIS A 318 -6.50 15.87 27.73
C HIS A 318 -7.90 15.45 28.16
N CYS A 319 -8.56 16.21 29.05
CA CYS A 319 -9.89 15.86 29.54
C CYS A 319 -11.03 16.50 28.74
N SER A 320 -10.73 17.43 27.83
CA SER A 320 -11.69 18.17 27.00
C SER A 320 -12.67 19.09 27.75
N GLU A 321 -12.41 19.37 29.02
CA GLU A 321 -13.21 20.32 29.82
C GLU A 321 -12.75 21.76 29.60
N GLU A 322 -13.68 22.70 29.73
CA GLU A 322 -13.40 24.14 29.64
C GLU A 322 -12.86 24.69 30.96
N GLY A 323 -12.15 25.82 30.90
CA GLY A 323 -11.68 26.58 32.07
C GLY A 323 -10.21 26.36 32.46
N HIS A 324 -9.51 25.40 31.84
CA HIS A 324 -8.08 25.18 32.13
C HIS A 324 -7.29 24.66 30.92
N SER A 325 -5.96 24.84 30.98
CA SER A 325 -5.03 24.28 30.00
C SER A 325 -4.61 22.86 30.34
N ILE A 326 -4.01 22.12 29.39
CA ILE A 326 -3.50 20.76 29.65
C ILE A 326 -2.48 20.70 30.81
N LYS A 327 -1.75 21.79 31.06
CA LYS A 327 -0.75 21.88 32.13
C LYS A 327 -1.40 21.84 33.51
N GLU A 328 -2.56 22.48 33.64
CA GLU A 328 -3.36 22.61 34.87
C GLU A 328 -4.39 21.48 35.04
N CYS A 329 -4.41 20.51 34.12
CA CYS A 329 -5.36 19.40 34.18
C CYS A 329 -5.14 18.55 35.45
N THR A 330 -6.21 18.38 36.23
CA THR A 330 -6.23 17.50 37.41
C THR A 330 -6.53 16.04 37.03
N LYS A 331 -7.11 15.80 35.85
CA LYS A 331 -7.53 14.49 35.32
C LYS A 331 -6.46 13.83 34.43
N LYS A 332 -5.17 14.00 34.75
CA LYS A 332 -4.05 13.48 33.94
C LYS A 332 -3.98 11.95 33.90
N ASN A 333 -4.51 11.29 34.93
CA ASN A 333 -4.51 9.83 35.05
C ASN A 333 -5.71 9.17 34.34
N ASP A 334 -6.72 9.96 33.97
CA ASP A 334 -7.88 9.45 33.24
C ASP A 334 -7.54 9.23 31.76
N SER A 335 -8.32 8.38 31.08
CA SER A 335 -8.19 8.18 29.64
C SER A 335 -8.39 9.51 28.88
N PRO A 336 -7.51 9.85 27.92
CA PRO A 336 -7.61 11.09 27.18
C PRO A 336 -8.89 11.13 26.35
N LYS A 337 -9.56 12.28 26.35
CA LYS A 337 -10.75 12.59 25.55
C LYS A 337 -10.41 13.62 24.49
N CYS A 338 -11.01 13.50 23.30
CA CYS A 338 -10.83 14.46 22.21
C CYS A 338 -11.93 15.51 22.23
N ALA A 339 -11.57 16.78 22.45
CA ALA A 339 -12.52 17.90 22.54
C ALA A 339 -13.32 18.10 21.25
N THR A 340 -12.69 17.86 20.10
CA THR A 340 -13.35 17.90 18.80
C THR A 340 -14.40 16.81 18.67
N CYS A 341 -14.06 15.56 19.02
CA CYS A 341 -15.02 14.44 18.97
C CYS A 341 -16.22 14.66 19.90
N LEU A 342 -15.97 15.16 21.12
CA LEU A 342 -17.03 15.49 22.08
C LEU A 342 -17.94 16.60 21.57
N ARG A 343 -17.36 17.68 21.03
CA ARG A 343 -18.12 18.81 20.47
C ARG A 343 -19.06 18.40 19.34
N PHE A 344 -18.61 17.49 18.46
CA PHE A 344 -19.39 17.01 17.33
C PHE A 344 -20.15 15.71 17.59
N LYS A 345 -20.18 15.23 18.85
CA LYS A 345 -20.87 13.98 19.28
C LYS A 345 -20.47 12.74 18.47
N ASN A 346 -19.25 12.71 17.95
CA ASN A 346 -18.72 11.51 17.29
C ASN A 346 -18.11 10.60 18.36
N GLN A 347 -18.82 9.52 18.70
CA GLN A 347 -18.30 8.46 19.58
C GLN A 347 -17.23 7.67 18.83
N VAL A 348 -15.97 8.11 18.90
CA VAL A 348 -14.84 7.29 18.49
C VAL A 348 -14.14 6.82 19.76
N THR A 349 -14.34 5.55 20.11
CA THR A 349 -13.47 4.86 21.06
C THR A 349 -12.08 4.77 20.44
N ILE A 350 -11.16 5.62 20.92
CA ILE A 350 -9.76 5.56 20.54
C ILE A 350 -9.17 4.29 21.17
N LYS A 351 -8.84 3.28 20.37
CA LYS A 351 -8.03 2.15 20.84
C LYS A 351 -6.66 2.69 21.27
N PRO A 352 -6.11 2.29 22.43
CA PRO A 352 -4.85 2.79 22.92
C PRO A 352 -3.68 2.09 22.22
N GLU A 353 -3.45 2.38 20.93
CA GLU A 353 -2.23 1.99 20.23
C GLU A 353 -1.71 3.14 19.37
N ILE A 354 -1.52 4.31 20.00
CA ILE A 354 -0.58 5.31 19.52
C ILE A 354 0.12 5.84 20.76
N SER A 355 1.26 5.23 21.09
CA SER A 355 2.28 5.90 21.89
C SER A 355 2.74 7.12 21.10
N ILE A 356 2.05 8.24 21.30
CA ILE A 356 2.61 9.55 21.02
C ILE A 356 3.83 9.64 21.92
N ALA A 357 5.00 9.34 21.36
CA ALA A 357 6.27 9.65 21.97
C ALA A 357 6.18 11.13 22.38
N ARG A 358 6.11 11.36 23.69
CA ARG A 358 6.28 12.68 24.27
C ARG A 358 7.62 13.17 23.76
N LEU A 359 7.60 14.15 22.86
CA LEU A 359 8.73 15.02 22.62
C LEU A 359 8.90 15.85 23.90
N GLY A 360 9.62 15.28 24.86
CA GLY A 360 10.22 15.99 26.00
C GLY A 360 11.68 16.22 25.69
#